data_AF-A0A1D8GLL7-F1
#
_entry.id   AF-A0A1D8GLL7-F1
#
_cell.length_a   1.000
_cell.length_b   1.000
_cell.length_c   1.000
_cell.angle_alpha   90.00
_cell.angle_beta   90.00
_cell.angle_gamma   90.00
#
_symmetry.space_group_name_H-M   'P 1'
#
loop_
_entity.id
_entity.type
_entity.pdbx_description
1 polymer ?
#
loop_
_entity_poly.entity_id
_entity_poly.type
_entity_poly.pdbx_seq_one_letter_code
_entity_poly.pdbx_strand_id
1 'polypeptide(L)' 'MVWRCETRIEKGKDACANSPTLDEEWIKKVLGETVCENGAYDESVIRDKVDIIQIFNSYSIICYKNEEQAKIFF' A
#
# COMPACT_ATOMS: atom_id res chain seq x y z
N MET A 1 -11.02 -4.25 6.21
CA MET A 1 -11.81 -4.13 4.96
C MET A 1 -10.91 -4.51 3.78
N VAL A 2 -11.35 -4.45 2.52
CA VAL A 2 -10.46 -4.72 1.37
C VAL A 2 -10.42 -3.53 0.43
N TRP A 3 -9.24 -3.25 -0.13
CA TRP A 3 -9.03 -2.18 -1.07
C TRP A 3 -8.94 -2.76 -2.48
N ARG A 4 -9.57 -2.08 -3.43
CA ARG A 4 -9.59 -2.47 -4.84
C ARG A 4 -9.39 -1.22 -5.67
N CYS A 5 -8.79 -1.40 -6.85
CA CYS A 5 -8.67 -0.32 -7.81
C CYS A 5 -10.05 0.26 -8.13
N GLU A 6 -10.14 1.59 -8.14
CA GLU A 6 -11.36 2.34 -8.47
C GLU A 6 -11.90 1.94 -9.85
N THR A 7 -11.05 1.93 -10.88
CA THR A 7 -11.43 1.49 -12.24
C THR A 7 -12.04 0.09 -12.26
N ARG A 8 -11.55 -0.83 -11.41
CA ARG A 8 -12.11 -2.19 -11.30
C ARG A 8 -13.49 -2.18 -10.64
N ILE A 9 -13.71 -1.32 -9.66
CA ILE A 9 -15.02 -1.16 -9.00
C ILE A 9 -16.03 -0.57 -9.99
N GLU A 10 -15.63 0.47 -10.73
CA GLU A 10 -16.53 1.19 -11.63
C GLU A 10 -16.80 0.44 -12.94
N LYS A 11 -15.76 -0.06 -13.60
CA LYS A 11 -15.82 -0.60 -14.97
C LYS A 11 -15.69 -2.11 -15.03
N GLY A 12 -15.55 -2.77 -13.88
CA GLY A 12 -15.39 -4.21 -13.77
C GLY A 12 -13.93 -4.68 -13.88
N LYS A 13 -13.72 -5.97 -13.58
CA LYS A 13 -12.38 -6.59 -13.51
C LYS A 13 -11.63 -6.51 -14.84
N ASP A 14 -12.31 -6.66 -15.97
CA ASP A 14 -11.66 -6.71 -17.29
C ASP A 14 -11.03 -5.37 -17.67
N ALA A 15 -11.58 -4.25 -17.19
CA ALA A 15 -11.02 -2.92 -17.40
C ALA A 15 -9.73 -2.65 -16.60
N CYS A 16 -9.45 -3.45 -15.56
CA CYS A 16 -8.23 -3.38 -14.77
C CYS A 16 -7.84 -4.77 -14.24
N ALA A 17 -7.55 -5.69 -15.18
CA ALA A 17 -7.38 -7.11 -14.89
C ALA A 17 -6.21 -7.43 -13.95
N ASN A 18 -5.18 -6.57 -13.95
CA ASN A 18 -3.99 -6.71 -13.12
C ASN A 18 -4.10 -6.01 -11.76
N SER A 19 -5.25 -5.42 -11.42
CA SER A 19 -5.40 -4.80 -10.09
C SER A 19 -5.58 -5.85 -9.00
N PRO A 20 -4.67 -5.91 -8.01
CA PRO A 20 -4.84 -6.82 -6.89
C PRO A 20 -6.01 -6.38 -6.01
N THR A 21 -6.53 -7.32 -5.22
CA THR A 21 -7.36 -7.00 -4.05
C THR A 21 -6.43 -6.99 -2.85
N LEU A 22 -6.38 -5.86 -2.16
CA LEU A 22 -5.51 -5.64 -1.01
C LEU A 22 -6.32 -5.82 0.26
N ASP A 23 -5.77 -6.61 1.17
CA ASP A 23 -6.32 -6.73 2.51
C ASP A 23 -5.80 -5.57 3.37
N GLU A 24 -6.73 -4.90 4.07
CA GLU A 24 -6.39 -3.72 4.88
C GLU A 24 -5.45 -4.07 6.05
N GLU A 25 -5.64 -5.23 6.68
CA GLU A 25 -4.80 -5.65 7.80
C GLU A 25 -3.40 -6.01 7.32
N TRP A 26 -3.30 -6.65 6.15
CA TRP A 26 -2.00 -6.92 5.52
C TRP A 26 -1.22 -5.63 5.23
N ILE A 27 -1.83 -4.62 4.59
CA ILE A 27 -1.11 -3.39 4.27
C ILE A 27 -0.75 -2.59 5.53
N LYS A 28 -1.63 -2.59 6.56
CA LYS A 28 -1.32 -1.97 7.86
C LYS A 28 -0.12 -2.64 8.53
N LYS A 29 -0.05 -3.98 8.50
CA LYS A 29 1.09 -4.73 9.03
C LYS A 29 2.38 -4.36 8.30
N VAL A 30 2.37 -4.39 6.97
CA VAL A 30 3.52 -4.04 6.13
C VAL A 30 4.01 -2.61 6.42
N LEU A 31 3.08 -1.65 6.53
CA LEU A 31 3.40 -0.27 6.87
C LEU A 31 3.95 -0.13 8.28
N GLY A 32 3.37 -0.84 9.25
CA GLY A 32 3.88 -0.87 10.63
C GLY A 32 5.31 -1.37 10.69
N GLU A 33 5.61 -2.50 10.06
CA GLU A 33 6.94 -3.12 10.05
C GLU A 33 7.99 -2.29 9.29
N THR A 34 7.58 -1.54 8.26
CA THR A 34 8.52 -0.82 7.38
C THR A 34 8.72 0.65 7.77
N VAL A 35 7.67 1.32 8.26
CA VAL A 35 7.67 2.78 8.45
C VAL A 35 7.66 3.19 9.93
N CYS A 36 7.01 2.39 10.79
CA CYS A 36 6.84 2.70 12.20
C CYS A 36 7.95 2.08 13.04
N GLU A 37 8.57 2.86 13.92
CA GLU A 37 9.73 2.44 14.72
C GLU A 37 9.42 1.29 15.69
N ASN A 38 8.17 1.17 16.13
CA ASN A 38 7.70 0.11 17.02
C ASN A 38 7.19 -1.15 16.27
N GLY A 39 7.24 -1.16 14.93
CA GLY A 39 6.71 -2.24 14.09
C GLY A 39 5.17 -2.32 14.07
N ALA A 40 4.46 -1.45 14.78
CA ALA A 40 3.01 -1.41 14.83
C ALA A 40 2.48 -0.24 14.00
N TYR A 41 1.37 -0.46 13.30
CA TYR A 41 0.75 0.57 12.47
C TYR A 41 0.36 1.80 13.31
N ASP A 42 0.91 2.96 12.97
CA ASP A 42 0.55 4.26 13.54
C ASP A 42 0.16 5.22 12.40
N GLU A 43 -1.14 5.52 12.31
CA GLU A 43 -1.71 6.37 11.26
C GLU A 43 -1.07 7.77 11.23
N SER A 44 -0.72 8.33 12.39
CA SER A 44 -0.10 9.65 12.46
C SER A 44 1.29 9.64 11.82
N VAL A 45 2.07 8.59 12.08
CA VAL A 45 3.40 8.39 11.47
C VAL A 45 3.28 8.16 9.97
N ILE A 46 2.33 7.31 9.53
CA ILE A 46 2.12 7.05 8.10
C ILE A 46 1.74 8.35 7.37
N ARG A 47 0.81 9.12 7.92
CA ARG A 47 0.38 10.38 7.31
C ARG A 47 1.49 11.43 7.29
N ASP A 48 2.40 11.40 8.24
CA ASP A 48 3.55 12.29 8.29
C ASP A 48 4.61 11.90 7.25
N LYS A 49 4.99 10.62 7.18
CA LYS A 49 6.15 10.13 6.41
C LYS A 49 5.84 9.67 4.98
N VAL A 50 4.69 9.03 4.74
CA VAL A 50 4.35 8.39 3.47
C VAL A 50 3.63 9.37 2.55
N ASP A 51 4.03 9.41 1.28
CA ASP A 51 3.39 10.19 0.22
C ASP A 51 2.42 9.32 -0.57
N ILE A 52 2.94 8.26 -1.21
CA ILE A 52 2.13 7.34 -2.03
C ILE A 52 2.61 5.90 -1.86
N ILE A 53 1.67 4.96 -1.94
CA ILE A 53 1.94 3.52 -1.96
C ILE A 53 1.54 3.01 -3.34
N GLN A 54 2.51 2.44 -4.06
CA GLN A 54 2.27 1.81 -5.36
C GLN A 54 2.27 0.30 -5.19
N ILE A 55 1.24 -0.35 -5.73
CA ILE A 55 1.02 -1.78 -5.57
C ILE A 55 1.13 -2.46 -6.93
N PHE A 56 1.94 -3.50 -7.00
CA PHE A 56 2.13 -4.36 -8.17
C PHE A 56 1.81 -5.81 -7.81
N ASN A 57 1.79 -6.69 -8.82
CA ASN A 57 1.42 -8.09 -8.63
C ASN A 57 2.32 -8.86 -7.63
N SER A 58 3.60 -8.51 -7.51
CA SER A 58 4.59 -9.24 -6.70
C SER A 58 5.45 -8.35 -5.79
N TYR A 59 5.16 -7.06 -5.77
CA TYR A 59 5.86 -6.12 -4.91
C TYR A 59 5.05 -4.84 -4.71
N SER A 60 5.45 -4.05 -3.73
CA SER A 60 4.95 -2.71 -3.49
C SER A 60 6.11 -1.75 -3.32
N ILE A 61 5.85 -0.48 -3.63
CA ILE A 61 6.78 0.63 -3.41
C ILE A 61 6.08 1.61 -2.47
N ILE A 62 6.72 1.89 -1.33
CA ILE A 62 6.34 2.99 -0.44
C ILE A 62 7.23 4.17 -0.80
N CYS A 63 6.62 5.24 -1.31
CA CYS A 63 7.30 6.51 -1.54
C CYS A 63 7.11 7.40 -0.31
N TYR A 64 8.22 7.86 0.26
CA TYR A 64 8.22 8.77 1.39
C TYR A 64 8.23 10.23 0.90
N LYS A 65 7.75 11.15 1.74
CA LYS A 65 7.74 12.58 1.42
C LYS A 65 9.13 13.21 1.29
N ASN A 66 10.15 12.56 1.85
CA ASN A 66 11.56 12.95 1.70
C ASN A 66 12.21 12.38 0.42
N GLU A 67 11.41 11.91 -0.55
CA GLU A 67 11.82 11.33 -1.82
C GLU A 67 12.49 9.95 -1.73
N GLU A 68 12.67 9.39 -0.53
CA GLU A 68 13.13 8.02 -0.36
C GLU A 68 12.06 7.00 -0.79
N GLN A 69 12.49 5.78 -1.09
CA GLN A 69 11.60 4.69 -1.49
C GLN A 69 11.99 3.38 -0.82
N ALA A 70 11.00 2.64 -0.33
CA ALA A 70 11.16 1.27 0.12
C ALA A 70 10.42 0.31 -0.80
N LYS A 71 11.10 -0.73 -1.27
CA LYS A 71 10.52 -1.80 -2.09
C LYS A 71 10.31 -3.04 -1.25
N ILE A 72 9.09 -3.56 -1.26
CA ILE A 72 8.67 -4.71 -0.46
C ILE A 72 8.18 -5.80 -1.41
N PHE A 73 8.74 -7.00 -1.28
CA PHE A 73 8.38 -8.15 -2.11
C PHE A 73 7.43 -9.08 -1.35
N PHE A 74 6.49 -9.70 -2.06
CA PHE A 74 5.53 -10.68 -1.54
C PHE A 74 5.09 -11.65 -2.64
#